data_AF-A0A9P5VD46-F1
#
_entry.id   AF-A0A9P5VD46-F1
#
_cell.length_a   1.000
_cell.length_b   1.000
_cell.length_c   1.000
_cell.angle_alpha   90.00
_cell.angle_beta   90.00
_cell.angle_gamma   90.00
#
_symmetry.space_group_name_H-M   'P 1'
#
loop_
_entity.id
_entity.type
_entity.pdbx_description
1 polymer ?
#
loop_
_entity_poly.entity_id
_entity_poly.type
_entity_poly.pdbx_seq_one_letter_code
_entity_poly.pdbx_strand_id
1 'polypeptide(L)'
;MVSIRAGASTIVATTLLAALSSLSSTALAFYIPGLSPTVFHNGDRVPLFVNKIFSEKSPLPFAYADLPFVCEPPKDAKRAWLNLGEVLRGDRILTSLVVGKDIKCQTLCVKSVSAEDAALAANYIANDYNVEWIVDNLPGATKYNLGDGQAHQQRRYRAGFPLGKVKWSKSNIHNHVTIRILYQNQPGPAGGKLIVGFEVNPYSIDQGDSCPDDPLKVGAFKVVSDKEVEIQYTYSVQWIEDKEITWNNRWTLYLVQTGTEVHWYSIVNSIVIMLFLTGVVAIIILKTLKKDISIYNEEEMKDDQDDGSGWKLIHGDVFRTPHYSSILCAILGTGVQIIVMAISTILFAVVGILNPSYRGGFVSFGLFLFVFAGAFAGYYSARLYKVFKGTSWTKNAIVTATLVPGFLMTLVFLLNMFVWSKNSSNAIPFGTFFALVVMWFGISLPLSLVGAFFGQRKAVIEHPGRTNQIPRQIPEPLWYMKPRITVAMGGLLPFAVIFIELFYILKSVWEGQYYYMFGFLSLVFAILLVTCVEISIIVVYFQLCGEDYNWWWRSFFASSFSSFYIFLYSMVFFTKQLSIDHFVPGLIYFTNTVMICIVYGLLTGTTGFISSYWFIRRIYSAVKID
;
A
#
# COMPACT_ATOMS: atom_id res chain seq x y z
N MET A 1 42.56 30.23 -8.10
CA MET A 1 41.18 29.88 -8.50
C MET A 1 40.48 28.84 -7.60
N VAL A 2 41.18 28.12 -6.71
CA VAL A 2 40.57 27.08 -5.85
C VAL A 2 39.96 27.65 -4.55
N SER A 3 40.49 28.74 -4.01
CA SER A 3 40.00 29.33 -2.75
C SER A 3 38.64 30.05 -2.90
N ILE A 4 38.31 30.60 -4.07
CA ILE A 4 37.06 31.34 -4.32
C ILE A 4 35.84 30.39 -4.41
N ARG A 5 36.03 29.13 -4.81
CA ARG A 5 34.93 28.14 -4.88
C ARG A 5 34.50 27.61 -3.51
N ALA A 6 35.40 27.58 -2.53
CA ALA A 6 35.07 27.12 -1.18
C ALA A 6 34.18 28.12 -0.43
N GLY A 7 34.46 29.42 -0.56
CA GLY A 7 33.67 30.49 0.06
C GLY A 7 32.25 30.61 -0.51
N ALA A 8 32.07 30.43 -1.81
CA ALA A 8 30.74 30.46 -2.44
C ALA A 8 29.83 29.32 -1.94
N SER A 9 30.40 28.12 -1.71
CA SER A 9 29.62 26.97 -1.24
C SER A 9 29.22 27.10 0.24
N THR A 10 30.05 27.72 1.07
CA THR A 10 29.73 28.00 2.48
C THR A 10 28.68 29.09 2.60
N ILE A 11 28.80 30.16 1.80
CA ILE A 11 27.82 31.27 1.78
C ILE A 11 26.45 30.74 1.36
N VAL A 12 26.37 29.94 0.29
CA VAL A 12 25.10 29.34 -0.16
C VAL A 12 24.48 28.45 0.91
N ALA A 13 25.28 27.61 1.59
CA ALA A 13 24.81 26.75 2.66
C ALA A 13 24.29 27.54 3.86
N THR A 14 25.00 28.60 4.28
CA THR A 14 24.57 29.47 5.38
C THR A 14 23.33 30.30 5.02
N THR A 15 23.21 30.77 3.78
CA THR A 15 21.99 31.46 3.32
C THR A 15 20.80 30.53 3.20
N LEU A 16 21.00 29.26 2.81
CA LEU A 16 19.93 28.25 2.80
C LEU A 16 19.47 27.92 4.23
N LEU A 17 20.41 27.73 5.16
CA LEU A 17 20.11 27.49 6.58
C LEU A 17 19.40 28.69 7.22
N ALA A 18 19.84 29.91 6.92
CA ALA A 18 19.18 31.13 7.38
C ALA A 18 17.77 31.27 6.79
N ALA A 19 17.59 30.99 5.49
CA ALA A 19 16.28 30.97 4.85
C ALA A 19 15.36 29.91 5.48
N LEU A 20 15.84 28.67 5.68
CA LEU A 20 15.10 27.60 6.36
C LEU A 20 14.73 27.98 7.81
N SER A 21 15.61 28.68 8.53
CA SER A 21 15.33 29.18 9.90
C SER A 21 14.37 30.38 9.93
N SER A 22 14.29 31.15 8.85
CA SER A 22 13.32 32.26 8.73
C SER A 22 11.92 31.75 8.35
N LEU A 23 11.82 30.62 7.65
CA LEU A 23 10.53 29.96 7.37
C LEU A 23 9.90 29.31 8.61
N SER A 24 10.68 28.92 9.63
CA SER A 24 10.14 28.32 10.85
C SER A 24 9.41 29.31 11.75
N SER A 25 9.66 30.63 11.64
CA SER A 25 8.95 31.65 12.42
C SER A 25 7.53 31.94 11.92
N THR A 26 7.18 31.53 10.70
CA THR A 26 5.83 31.65 10.12
C THR A 26 5.04 30.34 10.14
N ALA A 27 5.54 29.33 10.86
CA ALA A 27 4.79 28.09 11.07
C ALA A 27 3.59 28.39 11.99
N LEU A 28 2.46 28.77 11.40
CA LEU A 28 1.15 28.45 11.97
C LEU A 28 1.24 26.99 12.40
N ALA A 29 1.04 26.73 13.70
CA ALA A 29 1.14 25.40 14.29
C ALA A 29 0.46 24.38 13.37
N PHE A 30 1.27 23.53 12.73
CA PHE A 30 0.79 22.59 11.73
C PHE A 30 -0.03 21.53 12.47
N TYR A 31 -1.36 21.67 12.44
CA TYR A 31 -2.26 20.65 12.96
C TYR A 31 -2.16 19.42 12.06
N ILE A 32 -1.52 18.36 12.56
CA ILE A 32 -1.58 17.05 11.92
C ILE A 32 -2.75 16.30 12.55
N PRO A 33 -3.82 16.00 11.79
CA PRO A 33 -4.94 15.22 12.29
C PRO A 33 -4.46 13.90 12.90
N GLY A 34 -4.84 13.64 14.16
CA GLY A 34 -4.44 12.44 14.90
C GLY A 34 -3.20 12.58 15.79
N LEU A 35 -2.46 13.70 15.73
CA LEU A 35 -1.33 13.99 16.62
C LEU A 35 -1.67 14.94 17.77
N SER A 36 -2.73 15.75 17.65
CA SER A 36 -3.20 16.62 18.72
C SER A 36 -4.70 16.45 18.97
N PRO A 37 -5.13 16.42 20.26
CA PRO A 37 -6.53 16.25 20.61
C PRO A 37 -7.33 17.52 20.38
N THR A 38 -8.57 17.33 19.91
CA THR A 38 -9.61 18.36 19.91
C THR A 38 -10.34 18.28 21.25
N VAL A 39 -10.34 19.38 22.00
CA VAL A 39 -11.03 19.47 23.29
C VAL A 39 -12.39 20.13 23.06
N PHE A 40 -13.46 19.46 23.48
CA PHE A 40 -14.83 19.96 23.37
C PHE A 40 -15.37 20.38 24.73
N HIS A 41 -16.15 21.47 24.76
CA HIS A 41 -16.85 21.96 25.94
C HIS A 41 -18.36 21.74 25.82
N ASN A 42 -19.07 21.89 26.94
CA ASN A 42 -20.52 21.75 26.95
C ASN A 42 -21.18 22.82 26.08
N GLY A 43 -21.96 22.39 25.08
CA GLY A 43 -22.62 23.28 24.13
C GLY A 43 -21.82 23.57 22.85
N ASP A 44 -20.58 23.06 22.75
CA ASP A 44 -19.82 23.12 21.51
C ASP A 44 -20.53 22.34 20.39
N ARG A 45 -20.38 22.85 19.16
CA ARG A 45 -20.91 22.19 17.98
C ARG A 45 -19.96 21.07 17.57
N VAL A 46 -20.37 19.82 17.82
CA VAL A 46 -19.66 18.64 17.32
C VAL A 46 -20.26 18.23 15.98
N PRO A 47 -19.59 18.47 14.84
CA PRO A 47 -20.12 18.11 13.54
C PRO A 47 -20.02 16.59 13.33
N LEU A 48 -21.13 15.99 12.92
CA LEU A 48 -21.21 14.64 12.40
C LEU A 48 -21.12 14.71 10.88
N PHE A 49 -20.16 13.98 10.32
CA PHE A 49 -19.97 13.87 8.89
C PHE A 49 -20.49 12.54 8.37
N VAL A 50 -21.11 12.59 7.20
CA VAL A 50 -21.49 11.40 6.41
C VAL A 50 -20.49 11.23 5.28
N ASN A 51 -20.12 9.99 4.96
CA ASN A 51 -19.12 9.70 3.92
C ASN A 51 -19.71 8.84 2.79
N LYS A 52 -19.71 7.52 2.98
CA LYS A 52 -20.06 6.55 1.96
C LYS A 52 -20.67 5.29 2.57
N ILE A 53 -21.31 4.50 1.73
CA ILE A 53 -21.65 3.10 2.03
C ILE A 53 -20.60 2.18 1.40
N PHE A 54 -20.27 1.09 2.07
CA PHE A 54 -19.31 0.09 1.61
C PHE A 54 -19.74 -1.32 2.02
N SER A 55 -19.31 -2.34 1.29
CA SER A 55 -19.65 -3.74 1.57
C SER A 55 -18.40 -4.61 1.47
N GLU A 56 -18.33 -5.67 2.27
CA GLU A 56 -17.30 -6.70 2.15
C GLU A 56 -17.56 -7.65 0.96
N LYS A 57 -18.82 -7.75 0.51
CA LYS A 57 -19.19 -8.56 -0.67
C LYS A 57 -18.88 -7.86 -2.00
N SER A 58 -18.74 -6.53 -1.98
CA SER A 58 -18.56 -5.73 -3.18
C SER A 58 -17.59 -4.56 -2.93
N PRO A 59 -16.40 -4.53 -3.57
CA PRO A 59 -15.45 -3.41 -3.52
C PRO A 59 -15.93 -2.10 -4.19
N LEU A 60 -17.23 -1.89 -4.34
CA LEU A 60 -17.84 -0.67 -4.89
C LEU A 60 -18.52 0.13 -3.78
N PRO A 61 -17.93 1.23 -3.30
CA PRO A 61 -18.61 2.15 -2.40
C PRO A 61 -19.50 3.14 -3.16
N PHE A 62 -20.50 3.70 -2.48
CA PHE A 62 -21.37 4.76 -2.99
C PHE A 62 -21.48 5.90 -1.99
N ALA A 63 -21.64 7.13 -2.48
CA ALA A 63 -21.74 8.29 -1.60
C ALA A 63 -23.06 8.22 -0.82
N TYR A 64 -23.01 8.36 0.50
CA TYR A 64 -24.21 8.21 1.33
C TYR A 64 -25.26 9.29 1.04
N ALA A 65 -24.81 10.53 0.80
CA ALA A 65 -25.66 11.67 0.52
C ALA A 65 -26.36 11.63 -0.86
N ASP A 66 -25.85 10.81 -1.80
CA ASP A 66 -26.41 10.71 -3.15
C ASP A 66 -27.45 9.58 -3.27
N LEU A 67 -27.72 8.85 -2.17
CA LEU A 67 -28.69 7.74 -2.16
C LEU A 67 -30.14 8.28 -2.15
N PRO A 68 -31.00 7.80 -3.06
CA PRO A 68 -32.33 8.39 -3.26
C PRO A 68 -33.32 8.14 -2.10
N PHE A 69 -33.08 7.09 -1.31
CA PHE A 69 -33.92 6.68 -0.18
C PHE A 69 -33.46 7.25 1.17
N VAL A 70 -32.39 8.04 1.22
CA VAL A 70 -31.84 8.66 2.44
C VAL A 70 -32.29 10.12 2.53
N CYS A 71 -32.28 10.70 3.73
CA CYS A 71 -32.50 12.13 3.93
C CYS A 71 -31.49 12.95 3.13
N GLU A 72 -31.99 13.98 2.44
CA GLU A 72 -31.12 14.98 1.82
C GLU A 72 -30.34 15.73 2.89
N PRO A 73 -29.07 16.04 2.64
CA PRO A 73 -28.29 16.81 3.59
C PRO A 73 -28.87 18.24 3.76
N PRO A 74 -28.62 18.88 4.92
CA PRO A 74 -29.06 20.25 5.16
C PRO A 74 -28.57 21.22 4.09
N LYS A 75 -29.32 22.30 3.83
CA LYS A 75 -28.94 23.32 2.83
C LYS A 75 -27.62 24.03 3.16
N ASP A 76 -27.24 24.07 4.43
CA ASP A 76 -25.99 24.63 4.94
C ASP A 76 -24.84 23.61 5.04
N ALA A 77 -25.06 22.38 4.56
CA ALA A 77 -24.06 21.33 4.56
C ALA A 77 -22.84 21.72 3.71
N LYS A 78 -21.66 21.67 4.34
CA LYS A 78 -20.38 21.94 3.68
C LYS A 78 -19.69 20.62 3.34
N ARG A 79 -19.07 20.57 2.15
CA ARG A 79 -18.14 19.50 1.80
C ARG A 79 -16.84 19.72 2.55
N ALA A 80 -16.32 18.67 3.20
CA ALA A 80 -15.01 18.75 3.81
C ALA A 80 -13.93 18.86 2.73
N TRP A 81 -12.84 19.58 3.02
CA TRP A 81 -11.68 19.56 2.14
C TRP A 81 -10.98 18.21 2.30
N LEU A 82 -10.82 17.49 1.19
CA LEU A 82 -10.27 16.14 1.17
C LEU A 82 -8.82 16.19 0.68
N ASN A 83 -7.95 15.44 1.32
CA ASN A 83 -6.61 15.22 0.79
C ASN A 83 -6.65 14.23 -0.41
N LEU A 84 -5.58 14.21 -1.21
CA LEU A 84 -5.54 13.41 -2.43
C LEU A 84 -5.83 11.92 -2.18
N GLY A 85 -5.33 11.38 -1.08
CA GLY A 85 -5.54 10.00 -0.67
C GLY A 85 -6.98 9.70 -0.24
N GLU A 86 -7.66 10.62 0.43
CA GLU A 86 -9.10 10.48 0.74
C GLU A 86 -9.94 10.47 -0.55
N VAL A 87 -9.60 11.35 -1.50
CA VAL A 87 -10.29 11.39 -2.80
C VAL A 87 -10.08 10.08 -3.57
N LEU A 88 -8.86 9.54 -3.58
CA LEU A 88 -8.53 8.26 -4.23
C LEU A 88 -9.10 7.03 -3.52
N ARG A 89 -9.42 7.13 -2.21
CA ARG A 89 -10.18 6.12 -1.47
C ARG A 89 -11.70 6.19 -1.75
N GLY A 90 -12.14 7.17 -2.54
CA GLY A 90 -13.55 7.39 -2.84
C GLY A 90 -14.34 8.01 -1.69
N ASP A 91 -13.68 8.77 -0.81
CA ASP A 91 -14.35 9.50 0.26
C ASP A 91 -15.13 10.71 -0.30
N ARG A 92 -16.33 10.92 0.23
CA ARG A 92 -17.32 11.96 -0.13
C ARG A 92 -17.90 12.54 1.16
N ILE A 93 -17.04 13.20 1.93
CA ILE A 93 -17.36 13.67 3.29
C ILE A 93 -18.17 14.96 3.25
N LEU A 94 -19.33 14.94 3.89
CA LEU A 94 -20.26 16.06 3.98
C LEU A 94 -20.78 16.22 5.42
N THR A 95 -20.91 17.45 5.89
CA THR A 95 -21.51 17.73 7.20
C THR A 95 -23.01 17.47 7.17
N SER A 96 -23.52 16.70 8.14
CA SER A 96 -24.95 16.37 8.24
C SER A 96 -25.60 16.93 9.50
N LEU A 97 -25.12 16.54 10.68
CA LEU A 97 -25.76 16.88 11.95
C LEU A 97 -24.78 17.51 12.92
N VAL A 98 -25.29 18.20 13.93
CA VAL A 98 -24.50 18.72 15.06
C VAL A 98 -24.96 18.02 16.33
N VAL A 99 -24.05 17.28 16.96
CA VAL A 99 -24.36 16.34 18.05
C VAL A 99 -23.85 16.83 19.42
N GLY A 100 -23.97 18.14 19.69
CA GLY A 100 -23.38 18.77 20.87
C GLY A 100 -24.10 18.56 22.22
N LYS A 101 -25.30 17.96 22.22
CA LYS A 101 -26.10 17.70 23.44
C LYS A 101 -26.84 16.36 23.32
N ASP A 102 -27.27 15.83 24.45
CA ASP A 102 -28.15 14.66 24.50
C ASP A 102 -29.51 15.01 23.89
N ILE A 103 -29.95 14.18 22.97
CA ILE A 103 -31.21 14.35 22.25
C ILE A 103 -31.91 12.99 22.28
N LYS A 104 -33.14 12.95 22.80
CA LYS A 104 -33.97 11.76 22.76
C LYS A 104 -34.93 11.88 21.59
N CYS A 105 -34.91 10.91 20.67
CA CYS A 105 -35.97 10.70 19.69
C CYS A 105 -36.33 11.94 18.84
N GLN A 106 -35.37 12.49 18.10
CA GLN A 106 -35.64 13.59 17.20
C GLN A 106 -35.88 13.08 15.77
N THR A 107 -36.90 13.62 15.10
CA THR A 107 -37.13 13.35 13.67
C THR A 107 -36.08 14.10 12.84
N LEU A 108 -35.39 13.37 11.98
CA LEU A 108 -34.40 13.91 11.04
C LEU A 108 -35.10 14.43 9.78
N CYS A 109 -35.85 13.56 9.10
CA CYS A 109 -36.65 13.90 7.94
C CYS A 109 -37.73 12.83 7.69
N VAL A 110 -38.68 13.16 6.83
CA VAL A 110 -39.61 12.21 6.24
C VAL A 110 -39.33 12.17 4.74
N LYS A 111 -39.08 10.98 4.18
CA LYS A 111 -38.70 10.79 2.78
C LYS A 111 -39.69 9.84 2.11
N SER A 112 -40.33 10.32 1.04
CA SER A 112 -41.11 9.49 0.12
C SER A 112 -40.16 8.74 -0.82
N VAL A 113 -40.21 7.41 -0.80
CA VAL A 113 -39.33 6.54 -1.60
C VAL A 113 -40.15 5.83 -2.67
N SER A 114 -39.71 5.95 -3.93
CA SER A 114 -40.35 5.28 -5.07
C SER A 114 -40.17 3.76 -4.99
N ALA A 115 -40.98 3.00 -5.74
CA ALA A 115 -40.84 1.55 -5.79
C ALA A 115 -39.46 1.11 -6.32
N GLU A 116 -38.89 1.84 -7.28
CA GLU A 116 -37.56 1.59 -7.84
C GLU A 116 -36.46 1.85 -6.81
N ASP A 117 -36.53 2.96 -6.09
CA ASP A 117 -35.56 3.32 -5.05
C ASP A 117 -35.63 2.38 -3.85
N ALA A 118 -36.83 1.89 -3.51
CA ALA A 118 -37.02 0.88 -2.48
C ALA A 118 -36.40 -0.47 -2.89
N ALA A 119 -36.51 -0.86 -4.17
CA ALA A 119 -35.84 -2.04 -4.69
C ALA A 119 -34.31 -1.88 -4.68
N LEU A 120 -33.80 -0.68 -5.00
CA LEU A 120 -32.38 -0.36 -4.89
C LEU A 120 -31.87 -0.47 -3.44
N ALA A 121 -32.61 0.10 -2.49
CA ALA A 121 -32.30 -0.02 -1.06
C ALA A 121 -32.27 -1.49 -0.61
N ALA A 122 -33.25 -2.29 -1.03
CA ALA A 122 -33.32 -3.71 -0.73
C ALA A 122 -32.11 -4.49 -1.28
N ASN A 123 -31.65 -4.13 -2.48
CA ASN A 123 -30.46 -4.71 -3.10
C ASN A 123 -29.18 -4.37 -2.30
N TYR A 124 -29.02 -3.12 -1.86
CA TYR A 124 -27.89 -2.76 -1.00
C TYR A 124 -27.93 -3.46 0.36
N ILE A 125 -29.12 -3.64 0.95
CA ILE A 125 -29.27 -4.38 2.21
C ILE A 125 -28.93 -5.88 2.02
N ALA A 126 -29.37 -6.49 0.91
CA ALA A 126 -29.06 -7.88 0.60
C ALA A 126 -27.54 -8.12 0.40
N ASN A 127 -26.84 -7.12 -0.13
CA ASN A 127 -25.40 -7.12 -0.33
C ASN A 127 -24.58 -6.65 0.89
N ASP A 128 -25.19 -6.56 2.07
CA ASP A 128 -24.51 -6.24 3.34
C ASP A 128 -23.73 -4.91 3.33
N TYR A 129 -24.32 -3.88 2.73
CA TYR A 129 -23.73 -2.53 2.75
C TYR A 129 -23.83 -1.92 4.16
N ASN A 130 -22.68 -1.43 4.64
CA ASN A 130 -22.52 -0.67 5.86
C ASN A 130 -22.36 0.82 5.54
N VAL A 131 -22.89 1.67 6.42
CA VAL A 131 -22.81 3.12 6.35
C VAL A 131 -21.61 3.63 7.15
N GLU A 132 -20.80 4.49 6.55
CA GLU A 132 -19.67 5.13 7.20
C GLU A 132 -19.99 6.59 7.59
N TRP A 133 -20.14 6.83 8.88
CA TRP A 133 -20.20 8.17 9.48
C TRP A 133 -18.92 8.47 10.24
N ILE A 134 -18.62 9.75 10.45
CA ILE A 134 -17.36 10.19 11.04
C ILE A 134 -17.62 11.30 12.06
N VAL A 135 -17.02 11.17 13.25
CA VAL A 135 -16.97 12.19 14.30
C VAL A 135 -15.54 12.24 14.83
N ASP A 136 -14.93 13.42 14.87
CA ASP A 136 -13.55 13.62 15.35
C ASP A 136 -12.49 12.64 14.78
N ASN A 137 -12.58 12.41 13.47
CA ASN A 137 -11.79 11.43 12.69
C ASN A 137 -11.99 9.95 13.07
N LEU A 138 -12.90 9.63 13.98
CA LEU A 138 -13.31 8.25 14.27
C LEU A 138 -14.46 7.82 13.36
N PRO A 139 -14.39 6.63 12.75
CA PRO A 139 -15.54 6.06 12.05
C PRO A 139 -16.59 5.59 13.07
N GLY A 140 -17.87 5.78 12.77
CA GLY A 140 -18.96 5.21 13.56
C GLY A 140 -18.85 3.71 13.59
N ALA A 141 -19.01 3.11 14.77
CA ALA A 141 -18.80 1.68 14.96
C ALA A 141 -20.06 0.94 15.39
N THR A 142 -20.21 -0.28 14.90
CA THR A 142 -21.11 -1.26 15.50
C THR A 142 -20.34 -2.07 16.54
N LYS A 143 -20.87 -2.12 17.76
CA LYS A 143 -20.32 -2.92 18.85
C LYS A 143 -20.68 -4.39 18.67
N TYR A 144 -19.70 -5.27 18.81
CA TYR A 144 -19.92 -6.70 18.94
C TYR A 144 -19.08 -7.27 20.10
N ASN A 145 -19.65 -8.24 20.80
CA ASN A 145 -18.95 -8.97 21.86
C ASN A 145 -18.62 -10.35 21.31
N LEU A 146 -17.37 -10.83 21.44
CA LEU A 146 -17.11 -12.26 21.31
C LEU A 146 -17.52 -12.91 22.63
N GLY A 147 -18.45 -13.85 22.56
CA GLY A 147 -18.69 -14.79 23.65
C GLY A 147 -17.83 -16.02 23.42
N ASP A 148 -16.86 -16.25 24.30
CA ASP A 148 -16.82 -17.48 25.08
C ASP A 148 -15.87 -17.31 26.28
N GLY A 149 -16.30 -17.71 27.47
CA GLY A 149 -15.46 -17.77 28.68
C GLY A 149 -15.25 -16.46 29.45
N GLN A 150 -15.58 -16.51 30.75
CA GLN A 150 -15.30 -15.48 31.75
C GLN A 150 -13.78 -15.23 31.86
N ALA A 151 -13.26 -14.16 31.26
CA ALA A 151 -12.02 -13.52 31.71
C ALA A 151 -11.89 -12.06 31.28
N HIS A 152 -12.29 -11.65 30.07
CA HIS A 152 -12.43 -10.24 29.71
C HIS A 152 -13.39 -10.10 28.52
N GLN A 153 -14.60 -9.56 28.75
CA GLN A 153 -15.48 -9.07 27.68
C GLN A 153 -14.83 -7.85 27.01
N GLN A 154 -13.86 -8.06 26.13
CA GLN A 154 -13.29 -6.97 25.34
C GLN A 154 -14.33 -6.49 24.33
N ARG A 155 -14.81 -5.26 24.53
CA ARG A 155 -15.66 -4.54 23.58
C ARG A 155 -14.88 -4.40 22.27
N ARG A 156 -15.48 -4.72 21.12
CA ARG A 156 -14.84 -4.57 19.81
C ARG A 156 -15.70 -3.74 18.87
N TYR A 157 -15.04 -3.00 17.99
CA TYR A 157 -15.68 -2.14 17.00
C TYR A 157 -15.41 -2.61 15.59
N ARG A 158 -16.50 -2.78 14.83
CA ARG A 158 -16.45 -2.87 13.38
C ARG A 158 -16.78 -1.48 12.85
N ALA A 159 -15.93 -0.94 11.99
CA ALA A 159 -16.21 0.35 11.36
C ALA A 159 -17.47 0.25 10.49
N GLY A 160 -18.27 1.31 10.54
CA GLY A 160 -19.59 1.39 9.93
C GLY A 160 -20.69 0.68 10.74
N PHE A 161 -21.92 0.89 10.27
CA PHE A 161 -23.10 0.18 10.77
C PHE A 161 -23.95 -0.30 9.61
N PRO A 162 -24.66 -1.43 9.74
CA PRO A 162 -25.45 -1.97 8.64
C PRO A 162 -26.51 -0.97 8.19
N LEU A 163 -26.72 -0.87 6.88
CA LEU A 163 -27.79 -0.02 6.31
C LEU A 163 -29.19 -0.59 6.65
N GLY A 164 -29.28 -1.90 6.80
CA GLY A 164 -30.50 -2.62 7.10
C GLY A 164 -30.21 -4.07 7.47
N LYS A 165 -31.28 -4.82 7.75
CA LYS A 165 -31.19 -6.25 8.08
C LYS A 165 -32.16 -7.05 7.24
N VAL A 166 -31.69 -8.17 6.69
CA VAL A 166 -32.56 -9.16 6.05
C VAL A 166 -33.14 -10.07 7.12
N LYS A 167 -34.48 -10.13 7.24
CA LYS A 167 -35.20 -11.04 8.15
C LYS A 167 -36.28 -11.77 7.37
N TRP A 168 -36.27 -13.10 7.40
CA TRP A 168 -37.25 -13.95 6.69
C TRP A 168 -37.42 -13.58 5.20
N SER A 169 -36.30 -13.39 4.49
CA SER A 169 -36.26 -13.01 3.07
C SER A 169 -36.88 -11.64 2.74
N LYS A 170 -37.06 -10.77 3.75
CA LYS A 170 -37.48 -9.37 3.58
C LYS A 170 -36.38 -8.43 4.07
N SER A 171 -36.07 -7.40 3.29
CA SER A 171 -35.05 -6.40 3.61
C SER A 171 -35.66 -5.25 4.40
N ASN A 172 -35.22 -5.06 5.64
CA ASN A 172 -35.67 -3.97 6.49
C ASN A 172 -34.59 -2.89 6.57
N ILE A 173 -34.91 -1.64 6.22
CA ILE A 173 -33.96 -0.53 6.38
C ILE A 173 -33.91 -0.09 7.83
N HIS A 174 -32.75 0.39 8.27
CA HIS A 174 -32.64 1.07 9.55
C HIS A 174 -33.01 2.54 9.39
N ASN A 175 -34.17 2.91 9.93
CA ASN A 175 -34.70 4.28 9.92
C ASN A 175 -34.46 5.01 11.25
N HIS A 176 -34.07 4.31 12.32
CA HIS A 176 -33.66 4.93 13.57
C HIS A 176 -32.20 4.63 13.89
N VAL A 177 -31.47 5.64 14.35
CA VAL A 177 -30.07 5.48 14.79
C VAL A 177 -29.85 6.10 16.16
N THR A 178 -29.27 5.33 17.06
CA THR A 178 -28.80 5.81 18.36
C THR A 178 -27.30 6.07 18.26
N ILE A 179 -26.94 7.35 18.27
CA ILE A 179 -25.57 7.86 18.22
C ILE A 179 -25.06 7.96 19.66
N ARG A 180 -24.01 7.22 19.98
CA ARG A 180 -23.34 7.30 21.29
C ARG A 180 -21.94 7.86 21.11
N ILE A 181 -21.69 8.97 21.79
CA ILE A 181 -20.38 9.63 21.81
C ILE A 181 -19.76 9.31 23.17
N LEU A 182 -18.71 8.50 23.13
CA LEU A 182 -17.92 8.18 24.32
C LEU A 182 -16.90 9.28 24.52
N TYR A 183 -16.86 9.84 25.73
CA TYR A 183 -15.93 10.91 26.07
C TYR A 183 -15.20 10.65 27.37
N GLN A 184 -13.99 11.18 27.47
CA GLN A 184 -13.21 11.24 28.68
C GLN A 184 -13.10 12.70 29.14
N ASN A 185 -13.35 12.95 30.43
CA ASN A 185 -13.10 14.26 31.01
C ASN A 185 -11.61 14.48 31.23
N GLN A 186 -11.08 15.60 30.75
CA GLN A 186 -9.66 15.93 30.93
C GLN A 186 -9.40 16.36 32.39
N PRO A 187 -8.41 15.77 33.08
CA PRO A 187 -8.03 16.22 34.42
C PRO A 187 -7.27 17.55 34.32
N GLY A 188 -7.87 18.63 34.83
CA GLY A 188 -7.24 19.95 34.89
C GLY A 188 -8.25 21.10 35.04
N PRO A 189 -7.80 22.31 35.41
CA PRO A 189 -8.66 23.45 35.71
C PRO A 189 -9.41 24.02 34.49
N ALA A 190 -8.95 23.72 33.27
CA ALA A 190 -9.61 24.17 32.04
C ALA A 190 -10.95 23.46 31.80
N GLY A 191 -11.10 22.21 32.26
CA GLY A 191 -12.27 21.37 31.98
C GLY A 191 -12.43 21.08 30.47
N GLY A 192 -12.88 19.88 30.10
CA GLY A 192 -13.04 19.54 28.68
C GLY A 192 -13.35 18.08 28.44
N LYS A 193 -14.04 17.80 27.34
CA LYS A 193 -14.43 16.47 26.88
C LYS A 193 -13.58 16.09 25.68
N LEU A 194 -12.85 14.99 25.80
CA LEU A 194 -12.12 14.36 24.71
C LEU A 194 -12.95 13.21 24.17
N ILE A 195 -13.22 13.19 22.86
CA ILE A 195 -13.95 12.08 22.24
C ILE A 195 -13.03 10.87 22.12
N VAL A 196 -13.42 9.77 22.77
CA VAL A 196 -12.66 8.51 22.83
C VAL A 196 -13.34 7.35 22.11
N GLY A 197 -14.59 7.52 21.66
CA GLY A 197 -15.28 6.50 20.89
C GLY A 197 -16.56 7.01 20.25
N PHE A 198 -16.97 6.36 19.17
CA PHE A 198 -18.17 6.71 18.42
C PHE A 198 -18.93 5.43 18.05
N GLU A 199 -19.99 5.13 18.80
CA GLU A 199 -20.85 3.96 18.54
C GLU A 199 -22.14 4.40 17.84
N VAL A 200 -22.59 3.59 16.88
CA VAL A 200 -23.87 3.79 16.20
C VAL A 200 -24.66 2.49 16.28
N ASN A 201 -25.81 2.55 16.94
CA ASN A 201 -26.74 1.42 17.05
C ASN A 201 -27.94 1.67 16.13
N PRO A 202 -28.06 0.93 15.01
CA PRO A 202 -29.16 1.11 14.08
C PRO A 202 -30.37 0.22 14.43
N TYR A 203 -31.57 0.76 14.23
CA TYR A 203 -32.85 0.10 14.50
C TYR A 203 -33.85 0.37 13.37
N SER A 204 -34.81 -0.54 13.22
CA SER A 204 -35.91 -0.45 12.24
C SER A 204 -37.22 -0.31 13.00
N ILE A 205 -37.82 0.89 13.05
CA ILE A 205 -39.03 1.24 13.81
C ILE A 205 -40.22 1.45 12.86
N ASP A 206 -41.39 0.91 13.21
CA ASP A 206 -42.64 1.13 12.46
C ASP A 206 -43.32 2.47 12.82
N GLN A 207 -44.07 3.04 11.87
CA GLN A 207 -44.79 4.31 12.05
C GLN A 207 -45.95 4.10 13.05
N GLY A 208 -45.70 4.35 14.34
CA GLY A 208 -46.76 4.28 15.35
C GLY A 208 -46.32 4.31 16.81
N ASP A 209 -45.07 3.94 17.12
CA ASP A 209 -44.59 3.90 18.50
C ASP A 209 -43.48 4.93 18.76
N SER A 210 -43.60 5.61 19.91
CA SER A 210 -42.56 6.42 20.55
C SER A 210 -41.22 5.69 20.50
N CYS A 211 -40.12 6.40 20.21
CA CYS A 211 -38.79 5.80 20.10
C CYS A 211 -38.50 4.81 21.22
N PRO A 212 -37.81 3.70 20.93
CA PRO A 212 -37.61 2.64 21.88
C PRO A 212 -36.83 3.12 23.10
N ASP A 213 -37.50 3.14 24.26
CA ASP A 213 -36.82 3.03 25.55
C ASP A 213 -36.22 1.62 25.73
N ASP A 214 -36.73 0.62 24.99
CA ASP A 214 -36.32 -0.78 25.02
C ASP A 214 -36.05 -1.35 23.60
N PRO A 215 -34.80 -1.73 23.27
CA PRO A 215 -34.42 -2.24 21.93
C PRO A 215 -35.10 -3.56 21.53
N LEU A 216 -35.78 -4.25 22.45
CA LEU A 216 -36.45 -5.54 22.20
C LEU A 216 -37.90 -5.42 21.68
N LYS A 217 -38.51 -4.24 21.73
CA LYS A 217 -39.94 -4.03 21.41
C LYS A 217 -40.22 -3.47 20.01
N VAL A 218 -39.22 -3.40 19.15
CA VAL A 218 -39.35 -2.68 17.89
C VAL A 218 -39.92 -3.58 16.79
N GLY A 219 -41.12 -3.22 16.27
CA GLY A 219 -41.76 -3.85 15.13
C GLY A 219 -40.90 -3.80 13.87
N ALA A 220 -40.95 -4.85 13.05
CA ALA A 220 -40.13 -4.97 11.86
C ALA A 220 -40.57 -3.96 10.78
N PHE A 221 -39.91 -2.79 10.69
CA PHE A 221 -40.15 -1.88 9.58
C PHE A 221 -39.79 -2.55 8.27
N LYS A 222 -40.80 -2.78 7.43
CA LYS A 222 -40.69 -3.46 6.16
C LYS A 222 -40.41 -2.44 5.08
N VAL A 223 -39.19 -2.41 4.57
CA VAL A 223 -38.99 -1.96 3.19
C VAL A 223 -39.29 -3.17 2.31
N VAL A 224 -39.78 -2.95 1.09
CA VAL A 224 -40.18 -3.97 0.10
C VAL A 224 -41.65 -4.39 0.14
N SER A 225 -42.44 -3.72 -0.70
CA SER A 225 -43.38 -4.39 -1.63
C SER A 225 -43.90 -3.35 -2.63
N ASP A 226 -43.44 -3.41 -3.90
CA ASP A 226 -44.03 -2.88 -5.16
C ASP A 226 -44.78 -1.53 -5.15
N LYS A 227 -44.60 -0.69 -4.13
CA LYS A 227 -45.38 0.52 -3.85
C LYS A 227 -44.48 1.59 -3.26
N GLU A 228 -44.91 2.84 -3.39
CA GLU A 228 -44.29 3.96 -2.71
C GLU A 228 -44.39 3.79 -1.19
N VAL A 229 -43.29 4.06 -0.49
CA VAL A 229 -43.20 3.96 0.97
C VAL A 229 -42.67 5.27 1.52
N GLU A 230 -43.32 5.78 2.56
CA GLU A 230 -42.84 6.94 3.30
C GLU A 230 -42.00 6.48 4.49
N ILE A 231 -40.73 6.90 4.53
CA ILE A 231 -39.79 6.51 5.58
C ILE A 231 -39.53 7.73 6.46
N GLN A 232 -39.92 7.63 7.73
CA GLN A 232 -39.56 8.61 8.75
C GLN A 232 -38.22 8.22 9.39
N TYR A 233 -37.20 9.06 9.20
CA TYR A 233 -35.89 8.88 9.82
C TYR A 233 -35.84 9.62 11.15
N THR A 234 -35.38 8.93 12.19
CA THR A 234 -35.24 9.47 13.54
C THR A 234 -33.87 9.17 14.12
N TYR A 235 -33.40 9.98 15.07
CA TYR A 235 -32.12 9.77 15.73
C TYR A 235 -32.17 10.14 17.20
N SER A 236 -31.29 9.52 17.97
CA SER A 236 -31.05 9.85 19.38
C SER A 236 -29.55 10.04 19.60
N VAL A 237 -29.16 11.00 20.44
CA VAL A 237 -27.76 11.29 20.80
C VAL A 237 -27.58 11.07 22.29
N GLN A 238 -26.55 10.31 22.65
CA GLN A 238 -26.18 10.01 24.04
C GLN A 238 -24.68 10.25 24.24
N TRP A 239 -24.33 11.13 25.17
CA TRP A 239 -22.97 11.36 25.63
C TRP A 239 -22.69 10.50 26.86
N ILE A 240 -21.75 9.56 26.74
CA ILE A 240 -21.44 8.59 27.80
C ILE A 240 -19.98 8.78 28.21
N GLU A 241 -19.74 8.97 29.51
CA GLU A 241 -18.38 9.07 30.03
C GLU A 241 -17.75 7.67 30.08
N ASP A 242 -16.57 7.51 29.48
CA ASP A 242 -15.76 6.30 29.57
C ASP A 242 -14.41 6.65 30.22
N LYS A 243 -14.09 5.94 31.31
CA LYS A 243 -12.88 6.15 32.11
C LYS A 243 -11.78 5.15 31.80
N GLU A 244 -12.09 4.07 31.07
CA GLU A 244 -11.14 3.00 30.74
C GLU A 244 -10.28 3.39 29.53
N ILE A 245 -10.86 4.13 28.59
CA ILE A 245 -10.23 4.46 27.30
C ILE A 245 -9.66 5.89 27.36
N THR A 246 -8.38 6.00 27.08
CA THR A 246 -7.72 7.30 26.90
C THR A 246 -7.76 7.74 25.44
N TRP A 247 -7.70 9.05 25.20
CA TRP A 247 -7.67 9.59 23.82
C TRP A 247 -6.55 8.98 22.96
N ASN A 248 -5.37 8.71 23.54
CA ASN A 248 -4.27 8.06 22.83
C ASN A 248 -4.59 6.61 22.40
N ASN A 249 -5.39 5.89 23.19
CA ASN A 249 -5.74 4.49 22.96
C ASN A 249 -7.10 4.30 22.27
N ARG A 250 -7.77 5.37 21.84
CA ARG A 250 -9.13 5.32 21.28
C ARG A 250 -9.28 4.44 20.03
N TRP A 251 -8.21 4.29 19.25
CA TRP A 251 -8.21 3.42 18.08
C TRP A 251 -8.08 1.93 18.41
N THR A 252 -7.64 1.57 19.61
CA THR A 252 -7.39 0.16 19.97
C THR A 252 -8.63 -0.73 19.83
N LEU A 253 -9.84 -0.17 20.01
CA LEU A 253 -11.11 -0.89 19.82
C LEU A 253 -11.44 -1.21 18.35
N TYR A 254 -10.92 -0.42 17.41
CA TYR A 254 -11.09 -0.59 15.96
C TYR A 254 -9.99 -1.47 15.35
N LEU A 255 -8.84 -1.53 16.00
CA LEU A 255 -7.66 -2.24 15.55
C LEU A 255 -7.74 -3.70 16.02
N VAL A 256 -8.47 -4.52 15.26
CA VAL A 256 -8.66 -5.94 15.56
C VAL A 256 -7.31 -6.67 15.60
N GLN A 257 -6.86 -7.04 16.79
CA GLN A 257 -5.65 -7.85 17.01
C GLN A 257 -6.02 -9.33 17.07
N THR A 258 -6.35 -9.94 15.92
CA THR A 258 -6.52 -11.40 15.83
C THR A 258 -5.24 -12.06 15.35
N GLY A 259 -4.64 -12.91 16.18
CA GLY A 259 -3.56 -13.80 15.74
C GLY A 259 -2.16 -13.21 15.76
N THR A 260 -1.80 -12.38 16.76
CA THR A 260 -0.39 -11.98 17.00
C THR A 260 0.56 -13.18 17.02
N GLU A 261 0.09 -14.31 17.55
CA GLU A 261 0.81 -15.58 17.53
C GLU A 261 1.10 -16.04 16.10
N VAL A 262 0.10 -15.98 15.20
CA VAL A 262 0.24 -16.34 13.79
C VAL A 262 1.27 -15.44 13.08
N HIS A 263 1.26 -14.14 13.36
CA HIS A 263 2.27 -13.21 12.84
C HIS A 263 3.69 -13.58 13.31
N TRP A 264 3.85 -13.93 14.59
CA TRP A 264 5.14 -14.38 15.11
C TRP A 264 5.59 -15.71 14.51
N TYR A 265 4.70 -16.69 14.37
CA TYR A 265 4.98 -17.96 13.70
C TYR A 265 5.42 -17.74 12.24
N SER A 266 4.77 -16.81 11.52
CA SER A 266 5.19 -16.44 10.17
C SER A 266 6.60 -15.90 10.15
N ILE A 267 6.93 -14.97 11.04
CA ILE A 267 8.28 -14.37 11.09
C ILE A 267 9.34 -15.42 11.36
N VAL A 268 9.11 -16.31 12.33
CA VAL A 268 10.07 -17.37 12.68
C VAL A 268 10.32 -18.27 11.47
N ASN A 269 9.26 -18.71 10.78
CA ASN A 269 9.40 -19.53 9.56
C ASN A 269 10.18 -18.80 8.46
N SER A 270 9.89 -17.52 8.25
CA SER A 270 10.58 -16.69 7.26
C SER A 270 12.06 -16.46 7.60
N ILE A 271 12.40 -16.31 8.89
CA ILE A 271 13.78 -16.22 9.37
C ILE A 271 14.53 -17.53 9.12
N VAL A 272 13.91 -18.68 9.37
CA VAL A 272 14.54 -19.99 9.13
C VAL A 272 14.91 -20.16 7.65
N ILE A 273 13.98 -19.83 6.74
CA ILE A 273 14.24 -19.88 5.29
C ILE A 273 15.37 -18.92 4.90
N MET A 274 15.34 -17.68 5.41
CA MET A 274 16.38 -16.69 5.16
C MET A 274 17.75 -17.17 5.65
N LEU A 275 17.88 -17.64 6.89
CA LEU A 275 19.15 -18.14 7.44
C LEU A 275 19.71 -19.32 6.66
N PHE A 276 18.84 -20.23 6.20
CA PHE A 276 19.25 -21.32 5.32
C PHE A 276 19.86 -20.80 4.01
N LEU A 277 19.21 -19.83 3.37
CA LEU A 277 19.70 -19.19 2.16
C LEU A 277 20.99 -18.40 2.38
N THR A 278 21.09 -17.67 3.49
CA THR A 278 22.33 -17.00 3.91
C THR A 278 23.46 -18.00 4.04
N GLY A 279 23.21 -19.18 4.61
CA GLY A 279 24.18 -20.28 4.70
C GLY A 279 24.67 -20.75 3.33
N VAL A 280 23.77 -20.95 2.37
CA VAL A 280 24.12 -21.33 1.00
C VAL A 280 24.96 -20.25 0.31
N VAL A 281 24.56 -18.98 0.40
CA VAL A 281 25.31 -17.85 -0.17
C VAL A 281 26.68 -17.72 0.49
N ALA A 282 26.77 -17.89 1.81
CA ALA A 282 28.04 -17.89 2.54
C ALA A 282 28.95 -19.02 2.07
N ILE A 283 28.43 -20.23 1.85
CA ILE A 283 29.20 -21.34 1.26
C ILE A 283 29.68 -20.98 -0.14
N ILE A 284 28.85 -20.38 -0.99
CA ILE A 284 29.26 -19.93 -2.33
C ILE A 284 30.42 -18.93 -2.20
N ILE A 285 30.25 -17.86 -1.42
CA ILE A 285 31.27 -16.83 -1.23
C ILE A 285 32.56 -17.41 -0.63
N LEU A 286 32.46 -18.24 0.41
CA LEU A 286 33.62 -18.87 1.06
C LEU A 286 34.31 -19.87 0.13
N LYS A 287 33.57 -20.67 -0.65
CA LYS A 287 34.15 -21.60 -1.61
C LYS A 287 34.83 -20.85 -2.75
N THR A 288 34.24 -19.76 -3.22
CA THR A 288 34.82 -18.89 -4.25
C THR A 288 36.05 -18.15 -3.74
N LEU A 289 36.06 -17.66 -2.49
CA LEU A 289 37.18 -16.88 -1.93
C LEU A 289 38.28 -17.71 -1.26
N LYS A 290 37.96 -18.80 -0.54
CA LYS A 290 38.95 -19.63 0.19
C LYS A 290 39.64 -20.66 -0.68
N LYS A 291 38.98 -21.19 -1.72
CA LYS A 291 39.65 -22.07 -2.69
C LYS A 291 40.78 -21.33 -3.39
N ASP A 292 40.67 -20.00 -3.56
CA ASP A 292 41.77 -19.19 -4.07
C ASP A 292 42.90 -19.01 -3.02
N ILE A 293 42.65 -18.88 -1.70
CA ILE A 293 43.75 -18.76 -0.70
C ILE A 293 44.56 -20.06 -0.53
N SER A 294 43.92 -21.22 -0.49
CA SER A 294 44.65 -22.50 -0.34
C SER A 294 45.48 -22.82 -1.57
N ILE A 295 44.98 -22.42 -2.75
CA ILE A 295 45.66 -22.57 -4.01
C ILE A 295 46.87 -21.63 -4.10
N TYR A 296 46.80 -20.39 -3.63
CA TYR A 296 47.98 -19.50 -3.58
C TYR A 296 49.12 -20.01 -2.68
N ASN A 297 48.84 -20.87 -1.71
CA ASN A 297 49.88 -21.53 -0.90
C ASN A 297 50.42 -22.81 -1.54
N GLU A 298 49.75 -23.38 -2.55
CA GLU A 298 50.13 -24.65 -3.20
C GLU A 298 50.54 -24.49 -4.69
N GLU A 299 50.22 -23.37 -5.35
CA GLU A 299 50.45 -23.12 -6.79
C GLU A 299 51.82 -22.53 -7.16
N GLU A 300 52.76 -22.35 -6.23
CA GLU A 300 54.19 -22.26 -6.62
C GLU A 300 54.73 -23.61 -7.16
N MET A 301 53.93 -24.69 -7.23
CA MET A 301 54.42 -26.04 -7.49
C MET A 301 53.71 -26.88 -8.58
N LYS A 302 52.70 -26.40 -9.33
CA LYS A 302 52.12 -27.21 -10.45
C LYS A 302 51.54 -26.39 -11.61
N ASP A 303 52.24 -26.48 -12.74
CA ASP A 303 51.79 -26.09 -14.09
C ASP A 303 50.51 -26.85 -14.55
N ASP A 304 49.58 -26.10 -15.16
CA ASP A 304 48.80 -26.42 -16.37
C ASP A 304 47.77 -27.58 -16.46
N GLN A 305 47.07 -28.00 -15.40
CA GLN A 305 45.92 -28.93 -15.61
C GLN A 305 44.87 -29.05 -14.49
N ASP A 306 44.21 -27.95 -14.10
CA ASP A 306 42.90 -28.07 -13.44
C ASP A 306 41.91 -27.11 -14.12
N ASP A 307 40.90 -27.68 -14.78
CA ASP A 307 39.83 -26.96 -15.48
C ASP A 307 39.22 -25.90 -14.56
N GLY A 308 39.58 -24.63 -14.82
CA GLY A 308 39.08 -23.49 -14.06
C GLY A 308 37.55 -23.55 -14.00
N SER A 309 37.00 -23.56 -12.79
CA SER A 309 35.54 -23.59 -12.51
C SER A 309 34.77 -22.77 -13.56
N GLY A 310 33.73 -23.34 -14.20
CA GLY A 310 33.10 -22.80 -15.43
C GLY A 310 32.73 -21.31 -15.45
N TRP A 311 32.55 -20.68 -14.28
CA TRP A 311 32.36 -19.23 -14.20
C TRP A 311 33.66 -18.42 -14.46
N LYS A 312 34.86 -18.92 -14.11
CA LYS A 312 36.15 -18.27 -14.43
C LYS A 312 36.40 -18.21 -15.94
N LEU A 313 35.94 -19.22 -16.68
CA LEU A 313 36.11 -19.36 -18.12
C LEU A 313 35.35 -18.31 -18.96
N ILE A 314 34.32 -17.69 -18.38
CA ILE A 314 33.48 -16.70 -19.07
C ILE A 314 33.82 -15.24 -18.71
N HIS A 315 34.95 -14.99 -18.04
CA HIS A 315 35.37 -13.64 -17.63
C HIS A 315 35.38 -12.62 -18.80
N GLY A 316 35.68 -13.08 -20.02
CA GLY A 316 35.68 -12.27 -21.24
C GLY A 316 34.31 -12.00 -21.87
N ASP A 317 33.20 -12.57 -21.37
CA ASP A 317 31.86 -12.38 -21.96
C ASP A 317 30.79 -11.93 -20.95
N VAL A 318 31.07 -12.01 -19.65
CA VAL A 318 30.10 -11.70 -18.56
C VAL A 318 29.55 -10.28 -18.60
N PHE A 319 30.35 -9.29 -19.01
CA PHE A 319 29.93 -7.89 -19.05
C PHE A 319 29.41 -7.43 -20.42
N ARG A 320 29.09 -8.37 -21.31
CA ARG A 320 28.49 -8.06 -22.61
C ARG A 320 27.15 -7.36 -22.43
N THR A 321 26.88 -6.36 -23.27
CA THR A 321 25.64 -5.58 -23.21
C THR A 321 24.42 -6.47 -23.43
N PRO A 322 23.38 -6.39 -22.57
CA PRO A 322 22.19 -7.21 -22.72
C PRO A 322 21.34 -6.78 -23.91
N HIS A 323 20.55 -7.73 -24.44
CA HIS A 323 19.46 -7.43 -25.36
C HIS A 323 18.46 -6.45 -24.71
N TYR A 324 17.95 -5.49 -25.48
CA TYR A 324 17.00 -4.47 -25.01
C TYR A 324 17.49 -3.66 -23.79
N SER A 325 18.78 -3.28 -23.80
CA SER A 325 19.44 -2.58 -22.70
C SER A 325 18.73 -1.30 -22.22
N SER A 326 18.10 -0.52 -23.11
CA SER A 326 17.35 0.68 -22.73
C SER A 326 16.10 0.36 -21.90
N ILE A 327 15.34 -0.67 -22.27
CA ILE A 327 14.15 -1.08 -21.54
C ILE A 327 14.54 -1.62 -20.17
N LEU A 328 15.62 -2.41 -20.09
CA LEU A 328 16.16 -2.89 -18.82
C LEU A 328 16.52 -1.72 -17.89
N CYS A 329 17.22 -0.70 -18.41
CA CYS A 329 17.57 0.48 -17.62
C CYS A 329 16.33 1.22 -17.12
N ALA A 330 15.30 1.37 -17.96
CA ALA A 330 14.05 2.04 -17.60
C ALA A 330 13.27 1.29 -16.52
N ILE A 331 13.17 -0.04 -16.65
CA ILE A 331 12.51 -0.93 -15.67
C ILE A 331 13.25 -0.86 -14.32
N LEU A 332 14.58 -0.98 -14.34
CA LEU A 332 15.39 -0.93 -13.12
C LEU A 332 15.38 0.46 -12.46
N GLY A 333 15.38 1.54 -13.26
CA GLY A 333 15.21 2.90 -12.74
C GLY A 333 13.88 3.04 -11.99
N THR A 334 12.79 2.57 -12.58
CA THR A 334 11.47 2.58 -11.92
C THR A 334 11.46 1.68 -10.68
N GLY A 335 12.13 0.54 -10.71
CA GLY A 335 12.25 -0.31 -9.52
C GLY A 335 12.99 0.37 -8.37
N VAL A 336 14.07 1.12 -8.65
CA VAL A 336 14.75 1.96 -7.63
C VAL A 336 13.81 3.03 -7.10
N GLN A 337 12.99 3.65 -7.95
CA GLN A 337 11.95 4.61 -7.53
C GLN A 337 10.99 4.00 -6.51
N ILE A 338 10.50 2.79 -6.81
CA ILE A 338 9.56 2.05 -5.95
C ILE A 338 10.24 1.63 -4.64
N ILE A 339 11.49 1.16 -4.68
CA ILE A 339 12.25 0.78 -3.47
C ILE A 339 12.42 1.98 -2.53
N VAL A 340 12.85 3.13 -3.07
CA VAL A 340 13.04 4.36 -2.27
C VAL A 340 11.71 4.81 -1.65
N MET A 341 10.62 4.78 -2.42
CA MET A 341 9.29 5.12 -1.94
C MET A 341 8.81 4.13 -0.85
N ALA A 342 8.97 2.83 -1.06
CA ALA A 342 8.52 1.79 -0.14
C ALA A 342 9.26 1.87 1.20
N ILE A 343 10.60 1.96 1.17
CA ILE A 343 11.42 2.11 2.38
C ILE A 343 11.02 3.39 3.13
N SER A 344 10.92 4.52 2.44
CA SER A 344 10.57 5.80 3.07
C SER A 344 9.18 5.78 3.69
N THR A 345 8.20 5.18 3.02
CA THR A 345 6.82 5.06 3.51
C THR A 345 6.76 4.18 4.76
N ILE A 346 7.45 3.03 4.75
CA ILE A 346 7.53 2.14 5.92
C ILE A 346 8.23 2.83 7.09
N LEU A 347 9.31 3.58 6.84
CA LEU A 347 10.00 4.33 7.90
C LEU A 347 9.08 5.36 8.56
N PHE A 348 8.33 6.15 7.78
CA PHE A 348 7.36 7.10 8.33
C PHE A 348 6.19 6.42 9.05
N ALA A 349 5.80 5.22 8.64
CA ALA A 349 4.80 4.42 9.33
C ALA A 349 5.32 3.92 10.70
N VAL A 350 6.55 3.42 10.76
CA VAL A 350 7.16 2.92 12.00
C VAL A 350 7.43 4.05 13.00
N VAL A 351 7.82 5.24 12.53
CA VAL A 351 7.97 6.44 13.38
C VAL A 351 6.61 6.92 13.94
N GLY A 352 5.50 6.49 13.35
CA GLY A 352 4.14 6.84 13.81
C GLY A 352 3.56 8.11 13.18
N ILE A 353 4.22 8.68 12.16
CA ILE A 353 3.68 9.83 11.40
C ILE A 353 2.45 9.41 10.61
N LEU A 354 2.47 8.21 10.03
CA LEU A 354 1.33 7.63 9.30
C LEU A 354 0.46 6.81 10.25
N ASN A 355 -0.23 7.50 11.17
CA ASN A 355 -1.21 6.89 12.08
C ASN A 355 -2.54 6.62 11.34
N PRO A 356 -3.28 5.52 11.63
CA PRO A 356 -4.64 5.29 11.12
C PRO A 356 -5.61 6.48 11.27
N SER A 357 -5.38 7.33 12.27
CA SER A 357 -6.11 8.58 12.49
C SER A 357 -6.01 9.57 11.31
N TYR A 358 -4.92 9.53 10.55
CA TYR A 358 -4.71 10.37 9.38
C TYR A 358 -5.27 9.69 8.12
N ARG A 359 -6.57 9.87 7.91
CA ARG A 359 -7.33 9.27 6.81
C ARG A 359 -6.76 9.67 5.45
N GLY A 360 -6.57 8.70 4.56
CA GLY A 360 -5.93 8.91 3.25
C GLY A 360 -4.43 9.23 3.30
N GLY A 361 -3.82 9.29 4.49
CA GLY A 361 -2.43 9.69 4.67
C GLY A 361 -1.42 8.82 3.94
N PHE A 362 -1.56 7.51 4.05
CA PHE A 362 -0.68 6.54 3.36
C PHE A 362 -0.63 6.75 1.85
N VAL A 363 -1.80 6.95 1.22
CA VAL A 363 -1.89 7.16 -0.23
C VAL A 363 -1.29 8.52 -0.62
N SER A 364 -1.62 9.59 0.12
CA SER A 364 -1.09 10.93 -0.11
C SER A 364 0.44 10.99 0.02
N PHE A 365 0.98 10.50 1.14
CA PHE A 365 2.43 10.48 1.38
C PHE A 365 3.16 9.52 0.44
N GLY A 366 2.60 8.35 0.16
CA GLY A 366 3.17 7.40 -0.80
C GLY A 366 3.29 7.98 -2.21
N LEU A 367 2.25 8.66 -2.71
CA LEU A 367 2.29 9.35 -4.00
C LEU A 367 3.30 10.48 -4.03
N PHE A 368 3.34 11.30 -2.98
CA PHE A 368 4.34 12.35 -2.84
C PHE A 368 5.76 11.77 -2.90
N LEU A 369 6.06 10.78 -2.07
CA LEU A 369 7.37 10.12 -2.04
C LEU A 369 7.72 9.45 -3.36
N PHE A 370 6.75 8.85 -4.06
CA PHE A 370 6.95 8.29 -5.39
C PHE A 370 7.39 9.35 -6.41
N VAL A 371 6.76 10.52 -6.41
CA VAL A 371 7.11 11.63 -7.31
C VAL A 371 8.54 12.12 -7.04
N PHE A 372 8.91 12.31 -5.77
CA PHE A 372 10.28 12.69 -5.39
C PHE A 372 11.31 11.62 -5.73
N ALA A 373 10.93 10.34 -5.58
CA ALA A 373 11.79 9.22 -5.93
C ALA A 373 12.16 9.18 -7.43
N GLY A 374 11.45 9.92 -8.29
CA GLY A 374 11.75 10.05 -9.72
C GLY A 374 13.20 10.50 -9.99
N ALA A 375 13.79 11.34 -9.14
CA ALA A 375 15.20 11.72 -9.23
C ALA A 375 16.13 10.49 -9.20
N PHE A 376 15.88 9.57 -8.27
CA PHE A 376 16.69 8.36 -8.11
C PHE A 376 16.49 7.41 -9.29
N ALA A 377 15.26 7.34 -9.81
CA ALA A 377 14.92 6.56 -10.99
C ALA A 377 15.76 6.96 -12.20
N GLY A 378 15.74 8.24 -12.54
CA GLY A 378 16.50 8.80 -13.64
C GLY A 378 18.01 8.67 -13.45
N TYR A 379 18.50 8.93 -12.23
CA TYR A 379 19.92 8.79 -11.91
C TYR A 379 20.44 7.37 -12.13
N TYR A 380 19.73 6.37 -11.59
CA TYR A 380 20.15 4.98 -11.71
C TYR A 380 20.06 4.49 -13.17
N SER A 381 18.94 4.78 -13.84
CA SER A 381 18.70 4.40 -15.25
C SER A 381 19.76 5.00 -16.19
N ALA A 382 20.05 6.29 -16.09
CA ALA A 382 21.05 6.94 -16.93
C ALA A 382 22.47 6.42 -16.68
N ARG A 383 22.82 6.15 -15.41
CA ARG A 383 24.15 5.62 -15.06
C ARG A 383 24.35 4.23 -15.64
N LEU A 384 23.35 3.35 -15.54
CA LEU A 384 23.42 2.00 -16.12
C LEU A 384 23.39 2.05 -17.66
N TYR A 385 22.60 2.94 -18.25
CA TYR A 385 22.56 3.12 -19.71
C TYR A 385 23.91 3.59 -20.27
N LYS A 386 24.62 4.43 -19.53
CA LYS A 386 25.99 4.86 -19.85
C LYS A 386 26.98 3.69 -19.84
N VAL A 387 26.83 2.75 -18.90
CA VAL A 387 27.64 1.51 -18.85
C VAL A 387 27.47 0.68 -20.11
N PHE A 388 26.24 0.63 -20.65
CA PHE A 388 25.95 -0.06 -21.91
C PHE A 388 26.33 0.74 -23.17
N LYS A 389 27.14 1.80 -23.04
CA LYS A 389 27.57 2.68 -24.14
C LYS A 389 26.41 3.38 -24.86
N GLY A 390 25.28 3.57 -24.18
CA GLY A 390 24.13 4.30 -24.71
C GLY A 390 24.40 5.81 -24.81
N THR A 391 24.13 6.41 -25.98
CA THR A 391 24.39 7.84 -26.25
C THR A 391 23.18 8.72 -25.91
N SER A 392 21.96 8.24 -26.18
CA SER A 392 20.72 9.02 -26.04
C SER A 392 20.12 8.97 -24.63
N TRP A 393 20.84 9.50 -23.64
CA TRP A 393 20.43 9.46 -22.23
C TRP A 393 19.09 10.17 -21.94
N THR A 394 18.76 11.23 -22.69
CA THR A 394 17.48 11.94 -22.57
C THR A 394 16.29 11.07 -22.97
N LYS A 395 16.40 10.35 -24.09
CA LYS A 395 15.37 9.41 -24.55
C LYS A 395 15.16 8.30 -23.51
N ASN A 396 16.26 7.73 -23.00
CA ASN A 396 16.19 6.69 -21.99
C ASN A 396 15.54 7.19 -20.68
N ALA A 397 15.82 8.42 -20.27
CA ALA A 397 15.21 9.04 -19.10
C ALA A 397 13.70 9.28 -19.28
N ILE A 398 13.26 9.71 -20.47
CA ILE A 398 11.83 9.85 -20.81
C ILE A 398 11.15 8.48 -20.73
N VAL A 399 11.73 7.45 -21.35
CA VAL A 399 11.18 6.08 -21.28
C VAL A 399 11.10 5.58 -19.84
N THR A 400 12.10 5.88 -19.01
CA THR A 400 12.09 5.55 -17.57
C THR A 400 10.90 6.22 -16.86
N ALA A 401 10.67 7.50 -17.11
CA ALA A 401 9.60 8.27 -16.47
C ALA A 401 8.19 7.92 -16.99
N THR A 402 8.06 7.35 -18.19
CA THR A 402 6.76 7.14 -18.84
C THR A 402 6.31 5.69 -18.96
N LEU A 403 7.23 4.72 -19.09
CA LEU A 403 6.89 3.33 -19.42
C LEU A 403 5.95 2.69 -18.38
N VAL A 404 6.41 2.60 -17.13
CA VAL A 404 5.64 1.95 -16.06
C VAL A 404 4.51 2.86 -15.55
N PRO A 405 4.74 4.14 -15.21
CA PRO A 405 3.65 5.00 -14.77
C PRO A 405 2.54 5.16 -15.81
N GLY A 406 2.89 5.23 -17.11
CA GLY A 406 1.90 5.32 -18.18
C GLY A 406 1.09 4.05 -18.37
N PHE A 407 1.72 2.88 -18.25
CA PHE A 407 1.00 1.62 -18.25
C PHE A 407 0.00 1.53 -17.08
N LEU A 408 0.44 1.85 -15.86
CA LEU A 408 -0.43 1.84 -14.67
C LEU A 408 -1.56 2.87 -14.78
N MET A 409 -1.27 4.09 -15.25
CA MET A 409 -2.28 5.13 -15.44
C MET A 409 -3.31 4.74 -16.49
N THR A 410 -2.91 4.02 -17.53
CA THR A 410 -3.83 3.47 -18.53
C THR A 410 -4.77 2.44 -17.90
N LEU A 411 -4.25 1.52 -17.07
CA LEU A 411 -5.08 0.56 -16.35
C LEU A 411 -6.07 1.25 -15.39
N VAL A 412 -5.61 2.26 -14.64
CA VAL A 412 -6.47 3.05 -13.75
C VAL A 412 -7.54 3.79 -14.55
N PHE A 413 -7.19 4.39 -15.69
CA PHE A 413 -8.15 5.09 -16.55
C PHE A 413 -9.23 4.15 -17.09
N LEU A 414 -8.83 2.99 -17.62
CA LEU A 414 -9.76 1.97 -18.11
C LEU A 414 -10.69 1.49 -16.98
N LEU A 415 -10.13 1.21 -15.80
CA LEU A 415 -10.92 0.82 -14.64
C LEU A 415 -11.90 1.93 -14.23
N ASN A 416 -11.46 3.18 -14.24
CA ASN A 416 -12.26 4.34 -13.87
C ASN A 416 -13.50 4.50 -14.77
N MET A 417 -13.43 4.13 -16.06
CA MET A 417 -14.59 4.15 -16.95
C MET A 417 -15.71 3.19 -16.48
N PHE A 418 -15.35 1.98 -16.03
CA PHE A 418 -16.33 1.02 -15.48
C PHE A 418 -16.89 1.46 -14.14
N VAL A 419 -16.06 2.03 -13.27
CA VAL A 419 -16.48 2.54 -11.96
C VAL A 419 -17.43 3.73 -12.13
N TRP A 420 -17.12 4.63 -13.08
CA TRP A 420 -17.96 5.77 -13.43
C TRP A 420 -19.32 5.33 -13.98
N SER A 421 -19.36 4.31 -14.85
CA SER A 421 -20.61 3.72 -15.36
C SER A 421 -21.53 3.17 -14.26
N LYS A 422 -20.99 2.87 -13.06
CA LYS A 422 -21.76 2.40 -11.91
C LYS A 422 -22.14 3.51 -10.93
N ASN A 423 -21.79 4.78 -11.19
CA ASN A 423 -21.99 5.90 -10.26
C ASN A 423 -21.39 5.65 -8.86
N SER A 424 -20.30 4.87 -8.79
CA SER A 424 -19.63 4.57 -7.52
C SER A 424 -18.83 5.77 -7.02
N SER A 425 -18.78 5.97 -5.70
CA SER A 425 -17.98 7.05 -5.10
C SER A 425 -16.48 6.85 -5.26
N ASN A 426 -16.04 5.63 -5.58
CA ASN A 426 -14.66 5.31 -5.91
C ASN A 426 -14.23 5.82 -7.30
N ALA A 427 -15.17 6.33 -8.11
CA ALA A 427 -14.82 6.97 -9.36
C ALA A 427 -13.95 8.20 -9.08
N ILE A 428 -12.76 8.21 -9.69
CA ILE A 428 -11.83 9.34 -9.61
C ILE A 428 -12.43 10.50 -10.41
N PRO A 429 -12.71 11.65 -9.78
CA PRO A 429 -13.23 12.82 -10.49
C PRO A 429 -12.24 13.30 -11.56
N PHE A 430 -12.75 13.89 -12.64
CA PHE A 430 -11.92 14.41 -13.73
C PHE A 430 -10.83 15.38 -13.24
N GLY A 431 -11.16 16.28 -12.30
CA GLY A 431 -10.20 17.21 -11.72
C GLY A 431 -9.02 16.51 -11.01
N THR A 432 -9.28 15.44 -10.28
CA THR A 432 -8.24 14.64 -9.62
C THR A 432 -7.38 13.90 -10.64
N PHE A 433 -8.01 13.33 -11.67
CA PHE A 433 -7.28 12.67 -12.75
C PHE A 433 -6.34 13.65 -13.47
N PHE A 434 -6.83 14.86 -13.79
CA PHE A 434 -6.02 15.93 -14.36
C PHE A 434 -4.86 16.33 -13.42
N ALA A 435 -5.12 16.47 -12.11
CA ALA A 435 -4.09 16.78 -11.13
C ALA A 435 -2.99 15.70 -11.07
N LEU A 436 -3.34 14.41 -11.16
CA LEU A 436 -2.37 13.31 -11.23
C LEU A 436 -1.51 13.38 -12.50
N VAL A 437 -2.10 13.72 -13.65
CA VAL A 437 -1.37 13.91 -14.91
C VAL A 437 -0.41 15.10 -14.81
N VAL A 438 -0.85 16.23 -14.24
CA VAL A 438 0.00 17.41 -14.00
C VAL A 438 1.12 17.08 -13.02
N MET A 439 0.86 16.33 -11.96
CA MET A 439 1.90 15.90 -11.01
C MET A 439 2.93 14.97 -11.68
N TRP A 440 2.48 14.08 -12.58
CA TRP A 440 3.36 13.17 -13.31
C TRP A 440 4.23 13.91 -14.34
N PHE A 441 3.64 14.68 -15.26
CA PHE A 441 4.39 15.37 -16.31
C PHE A 441 5.05 16.68 -15.83
N GLY A 442 4.46 17.36 -14.86
CA GLY A 442 4.95 18.64 -14.34
C GLY A 442 6.02 18.52 -13.26
N ILE A 443 6.07 17.40 -12.52
CA ILE A 443 7.03 17.20 -11.43
C ILE A 443 7.87 15.94 -11.65
N SER A 444 7.24 14.76 -11.70
CA SER A 444 7.97 13.48 -11.72
C SER A 444 8.88 13.30 -12.95
N LEU A 445 8.40 13.66 -14.14
CA LEU A 445 9.18 13.58 -15.38
C LEU A 445 10.39 14.55 -15.37
N PRO A 446 10.24 15.86 -15.11
CA PRO A 446 11.37 16.77 -14.97
C PRO A 446 12.37 16.32 -13.91
N LEU A 447 11.89 15.83 -12.77
CA LEU A 447 12.76 15.37 -11.69
C LEU A 447 13.56 14.12 -12.11
N SER A 448 12.96 13.21 -12.88
CA SER A 448 13.66 12.08 -13.50
C SER A 448 14.71 12.53 -14.51
N LEU A 449 14.44 13.56 -15.31
CA LEU A 449 15.45 14.15 -16.22
C LEU A 449 16.62 14.78 -15.45
N VAL A 450 16.35 15.50 -14.36
CA VAL A 450 17.38 16.06 -13.46
C VAL A 450 18.23 14.94 -12.86
N GLY A 451 17.59 13.88 -12.38
CA GLY A 451 18.28 12.68 -11.91
C GLY A 451 19.20 12.07 -12.97
N ALA A 452 18.68 11.90 -14.19
CA ALA A 452 19.43 11.36 -15.32
C ALA A 452 20.62 12.24 -15.72
N PHE A 453 20.45 13.56 -15.67
CA PHE A 453 21.53 14.52 -15.92
C PHE A 453 22.70 14.36 -14.93
N PHE A 454 22.41 14.21 -13.63
CA PHE A 454 23.43 13.91 -12.63
C PHE A 454 24.03 12.52 -12.80
N GLY A 455 23.23 11.52 -13.17
CA GLY A 455 23.69 10.16 -13.46
C GLY A 455 24.70 10.13 -14.61
N GLN A 456 24.43 10.88 -15.67
CA GLN A 456 25.28 10.95 -16.86
C GLN A 456 26.61 11.67 -16.60
N ARG A 457 26.62 12.67 -15.71
CA ARG A 457 27.85 13.38 -15.32
C ARG A 457 28.81 12.55 -14.49
N LYS A 458 28.32 11.49 -13.82
CA LYS A 458 29.16 10.62 -13.02
C LYS A 458 30.08 9.77 -13.90
N ALA A 459 31.24 9.40 -13.36
CA ALA A 459 32.17 8.49 -14.03
C ALA A 459 31.47 7.19 -14.41
N VAL A 460 31.83 6.66 -15.59
CA VAL A 460 31.33 5.37 -16.07
C VAL A 460 31.73 4.30 -15.06
N ILE A 461 30.84 3.36 -14.78
CA ILE A 461 31.20 2.21 -13.95
C ILE A 461 32.10 1.31 -14.79
N GLU A 462 33.36 1.22 -14.42
CA GLU A 462 34.31 0.34 -15.10
C GLU A 462 34.09 -1.12 -14.66
N HIS A 463 34.17 -2.00 -15.65
CA HIS A 463 34.11 -3.44 -15.48
C HIS A 463 35.52 -4.01 -15.38
N PRO A 464 35.76 -5.00 -14.51
CA PRO A 464 37.10 -5.52 -14.26
C PRO A 464 37.75 -6.22 -15.46
N GLY A 465 36.96 -6.73 -16.41
CA GLY A 465 37.45 -7.39 -17.62
C GLY A 465 36.96 -6.71 -18.90
N ARG A 466 37.76 -6.80 -19.97
CA ARG A 466 37.34 -6.43 -21.33
C ARG A 466 36.54 -7.57 -21.96
N THR A 467 35.54 -7.21 -22.76
CA THR A 467 34.74 -8.21 -23.46
C THR A 467 35.42 -8.67 -24.75
N ASN A 468 35.41 -9.97 -25.01
CA ASN A 468 35.88 -10.57 -26.26
C ASN A 468 35.04 -10.09 -27.46
N GLN A 469 35.67 -10.01 -28.63
CA GLN A 469 34.96 -9.59 -29.85
C GLN A 469 33.91 -10.62 -30.27
N ILE A 470 34.28 -11.89 -30.25
CA ILE A 470 33.41 -13.01 -30.63
C ILE A 470 32.79 -13.60 -29.35
N PRO A 471 31.46 -13.73 -29.27
CA PRO A 471 30.81 -14.37 -28.12
C PRO A 471 31.14 -15.86 -28.08
N ARG A 472 31.51 -16.37 -26.89
CA ARG A 472 31.64 -17.81 -26.66
C ARG A 472 30.30 -18.53 -26.85
N GLN A 473 30.35 -19.76 -27.35
CA GLN A 473 29.17 -20.63 -27.44
C GLN A 473 28.76 -21.11 -26.05
N ILE A 474 27.46 -21.05 -25.75
CA ILE A 474 26.90 -21.47 -24.47
C ILE A 474 26.56 -22.96 -24.58
N PRO A 475 27.06 -23.83 -23.68
CA PRO A 475 26.74 -25.25 -23.70
C PRO A 475 25.25 -25.47 -23.44
N GLU A 476 24.70 -26.59 -23.94
CA GLU A 476 23.30 -26.92 -23.70
C GLU A 476 23.06 -27.16 -22.20
N PRO A 477 22.17 -26.37 -21.55
CA PRO A 477 21.94 -26.52 -20.12
C PRO A 477 21.10 -27.76 -19.84
N LEU A 478 21.39 -28.41 -18.72
CA LEU A 478 20.54 -29.45 -18.15
C LEU A 478 19.10 -28.94 -17.96
N TRP A 479 18.13 -29.86 -17.96
CA TRP A 479 16.71 -29.50 -17.97
C TRP A 479 16.32 -28.54 -16.83
N TYR A 480 16.85 -28.74 -15.61
CA TYR A 480 16.59 -27.90 -14.44
C TYR A 480 17.32 -26.54 -14.46
N MET A 481 18.36 -26.41 -15.29
CA MET A 481 19.12 -25.17 -15.52
C MET A 481 18.57 -24.35 -16.68
N LYS A 482 17.47 -24.77 -17.33
CA LYS A 482 16.81 -23.96 -18.35
C LYS A 482 16.25 -22.67 -17.73
N PRO A 483 16.33 -21.51 -18.42
CA PRO A 483 15.95 -20.21 -17.85
C PRO A 483 14.56 -20.15 -17.22
N ARG A 484 13.55 -20.74 -17.89
CA ARG A 484 12.16 -20.75 -17.42
C ARG A 484 12.00 -21.49 -16.09
N ILE A 485 12.69 -22.62 -15.92
CA ILE A 485 12.59 -23.46 -14.73
C ILE A 485 13.30 -22.80 -13.56
N THR A 486 14.52 -22.31 -13.77
CA THR A 486 15.29 -21.65 -12.71
C THR A 486 14.63 -20.37 -12.21
N VAL A 487 14.04 -19.57 -13.10
CA VAL A 487 13.27 -18.37 -12.72
C VAL A 487 12.04 -18.74 -11.92
N ALA A 488 11.30 -19.80 -12.32
CA ALA A 488 10.14 -20.27 -11.59
C ALA A 488 10.52 -20.76 -10.18
N MET A 489 11.55 -21.61 -10.07
CA MET A 489 12.05 -22.10 -8.78
C MET A 489 12.57 -20.96 -7.89
N GLY A 490 13.28 -19.98 -8.46
CA GLY A 490 13.76 -18.82 -7.74
C GLY A 490 12.64 -18.01 -7.10
N GLY A 491 11.54 -17.78 -7.83
CA GLY A 491 10.41 -16.99 -7.34
C GLY A 491 9.61 -17.66 -6.20
N LEU A 492 9.75 -18.97 -5.99
CA LEU A 492 8.97 -19.70 -4.99
C LEU A 492 9.36 -19.30 -3.55
N LEU A 493 10.65 -19.08 -3.30
CA LEU A 493 11.17 -18.80 -1.96
C LEU A 493 10.81 -17.40 -1.44
N PRO A 494 10.94 -16.31 -2.22
CA PRO A 494 10.43 -15.00 -1.83
C PRO A 494 8.91 -15.01 -1.57
N PHE A 495 8.14 -15.80 -2.33
CA PHE A 495 6.71 -15.99 -2.09
C PHE A 495 6.43 -16.73 -0.77
N ALA A 496 7.14 -17.83 -0.50
CA ALA A 496 6.98 -18.60 0.74
C ALA A 496 7.26 -17.75 1.99
N VAL A 497 8.24 -16.84 1.92
CA VAL A 497 8.61 -15.92 3.01
C VAL A 497 7.50 -14.93 3.37
N ILE A 498 6.63 -14.56 2.43
CA ILE A 498 5.61 -13.52 2.64
C ILE A 498 4.17 -14.04 2.65
N PHE A 499 3.95 -15.32 2.36
CA PHE A 499 2.63 -15.88 2.10
C PHE A 499 1.59 -15.59 3.20
N ILE A 500 1.98 -15.73 4.47
CA ILE A 500 1.06 -15.50 5.60
C ILE A 500 0.75 -14.01 5.74
N GLU A 501 1.74 -13.13 5.67
CA GLU A 501 1.49 -11.68 5.73
C GLU A 501 0.67 -11.18 4.53
N LEU A 502 0.90 -11.75 3.34
CA LEU A 502 0.11 -11.46 2.16
C LEU A 502 -1.38 -11.73 2.38
N PHE A 503 -1.75 -12.80 3.10
CA PHE A 503 -3.14 -13.07 3.48
C PHE A 503 -3.73 -11.91 4.29
N TYR A 504 -3.02 -11.43 5.32
CA TYR A 504 -3.49 -10.34 6.16
C TYR A 504 -3.57 -9.00 5.42
N ILE A 505 -2.62 -8.74 4.50
CA ILE A 505 -2.65 -7.57 3.63
C ILE A 505 -3.87 -7.62 2.70
N LEU A 506 -4.12 -8.77 2.05
CA LEU A 506 -5.29 -8.94 1.18
C LEU A 506 -6.60 -8.78 1.97
N LYS A 507 -6.67 -9.36 3.18
CA LYS A 507 -7.82 -9.19 4.08
C LYS A 507 -8.05 -7.72 4.44
N SER A 508 -6.99 -6.98 4.76
CA SER A 508 -7.09 -5.57 5.10
C SER A 508 -7.56 -4.71 3.92
N VAL A 509 -7.01 -4.94 2.73
CA VAL A 509 -7.33 -4.18 1.52
C VAL A 509 -8.76 -4.44 1.05
N TRP A 510 -9.23 -5.69 1.09
CA TRP A 510 -10.51 -6.10 0.49
C TRP A 510 -11.67 -6.24 1.47
N GLU A 511 -11.44 -6.64 2.72
CA GLU A 511 -12.49 -6.79 3.75
C GLU A 511 -12.57 -5.57 4.70
N GLY A 512 -11.82 -4.50 4.42
CA GLY A 512 -11.93 -3.23 5.16
C GLY A 512 -11.44 -3.27 6.61
N GLN A 513 -10.73 -4.33 7.01
CA GLN A 513 -10.10 -4.44 8.32
C GLN A 513 -8.84 -3.56 8.37
N TYR A 514 -8.64 -2.78 9.44
CA TYR A 514 -7.46 -1.92 9.58
C TYR A 514 -6.23 -2.74 9.97
N TYR A 515 -5.26 -2.87 9.07
CA TYR A 515 -3.94 -3.44 9.41
C TYR A 515 -3.09 -2.39 10.14
N TYR A 516 -2.66 -2.69 11.36
CA TYR A 516 -1.93 -1.76 12.23
C TYR A 516 -0.52 -2.24 12.63
N MET A 517 -0.12 -3.42 12.18
CA MET A 517 1.15 -4.04 12.58
C MET A 517 2.33 -3.54 11.73
N PHE A 518 2.54 -2.22 11.65
CA PHE A 518 3.60 -1.63 10.80
C PHE A 518 5.02 -2.09 11.18
N GLY A 519 5.26 -2.37 12.47
CA GLY A 519 6.52 -2.97 12.93
C GLY A 519 6.75 -4.35 12.30
N PHE A 520 5.74 -5.23 12.34
CA PHE A 520 5.80 -6.56 11.73
C PHE A 520 5.99 -6.46 10.21
N LEU A 521 5.23 -5.59 9.55
CA LEU A 521 5.35 -5.33 8.12
C LEU A 521 6.76 -4.88 7.73
N SER A 522 7.38 -3.99 8.53
CA SER A 522 8.76 -3.52 8.26
C SER A 522 9.79 -4.64 8.35
N LEU A 523 9.64 -5.53 9.33
CA LEU A 523 10.53 -6.67 9.52
C LEU A 523 10.37 -7.67 8.37
N VAL A 524 9.14 -8.03 8.00
CA VAL A 524 8.86 -8.95 6.90
C VAL A 524 9.33 -8.36 5.57
N PHE A 525 9.18 -7.06 5.35
CA PHE A 525 9.72 -6.37 4.18
C PHE A 525 11.26 -6.45 4.12
N ALA A 526 11.95 -6.30 5.26
CA ALA A 526 13.40 -6.46 5.31
C ALA A 526 13.83 -7.91 5.02
N ILE A 527 13.13 -8.90 5.58
CA ILE A 527 13.38 -10.33 5.27
C ILE A 527 13.19 -10.58 3.77
N LEU A 528 12.10 -10.09 3.18
CA LEU A 528 11.83 -10.23 1.75
C LEU A 528 12.97 -9.67 0.89
N LEU A 529 13.48 -8.47 1.20
CA LEU A 529 14.59 -7.87 0.46
C LEU A 529 15.84 -8.75 0.54
N VAL A 530 16.19 -9.26 1.72
CA VAL A 530 17.34 -10.15 1.91
C VAL A 530 17.15 -11.45 1.13
N THR A 531 15.98 -12.08 1.22
CA THR A 531 15.68 -13.30 0.45
C THR A 531 15.76 -13.05 -1.06
N CYS A 532 15.29 -11.91 -1.56
CA CYS A 532 15.44 -11.57 -2.99
C CYS A 532 16.93 -11.44 -3.37
N VAL A 533 17.74 -10.80 -2.53
CA VAL A 533 19.19 -10.68 -2.73
C VAL A 533 19.85 -12.04 -2.82
N GLU A 534 19.57 -12.94 -1.88
CA GLU A 534 20.17 -14.27 -1.79
C GLU A 534 19.80 -15.15 -2.99
N ILE A 535 18.52 -15.21 -3.32
CA ILE A 535 18.04 -16.01 -4.45
C ILE A 535 18.64 -15.55 -5.77
N SER A 536 18.69 -14.25 -6.02
CA SER A 536 19.30 -13.74 -7.25
C SER A 536 20.79 -14.03 -7.33
N ILE A 537 21.54 -13.98 -6.21
CA ILE A 537 22.95 -14.39 -6.17
C ILE A 537 23.09 -15.88 -6.46
N ILE A 538 22.29 -16.73 -5.81
CA ILE A 538 22.34 -18.20 -6.00
C ILE A 538 22.04 -18.58 -7.45
N VAL A 539 20.95 -18.05 -8.02
CA VAL A 539 20.53 -18.33 -9.40
C VAL A 539 21.59 -17.89 -10.40
N VAL A 540 22.15 -16.69 -10.21
CA VAL A 540 23.21 -16.17 -11.09
C VAL A 540 24.49 -16.98 -10.94
N TYR A 541 24.89 -17.35 -9.72
CA TYR A 541 26.09 -18.15 -9.51
C TYR A 541 25.98 -19.52 -10.20
N PHE A 542 24.87 -20.22 -10.05
CA PHE A 542 24.65 -21.50 -10.74
C PHE A 542 24.59 -21.34 -12.26
N GLN A 543 24.01 -20.23 -12.76
CA GLN A 543 24.04 -19.90 -14.18
C GLN A 543 25.48 -19.73 -14.70
N LEU A 544 26.32 -18.97 -13.97
CA LEU A 544 27.71 -18.75 -14.35
C LEU A 544 28.53 -20.05 -14.30
N CYS A 545 28.27 -20.93 -13.32
CA CYS A 545 28.87 -22.27 -13.26
C CYS A 545 28.49 -23.15 -14.47
N GLY A 546 27.33 -22.90 -15.09
CA GLY A 546 26.91 -23.53 -16.33
C GLY A 546 27.40 -22.83 -17.60
N GLU A 547 28.40 -21.96 -17.50
CA GLU A 547 29.01 -21.19 -18.60
C GLU A 547 28.05 -20.28 -19.38
N ASP A 548 26.91 -19.93 -18.79
CA ASP A 548 25.94 -19.01 -19.39
C ASP A 548 26.17 -17.58 -18.87
N TYR A 549 26.61 -16.68 -19.75
CA TYR A 549 26.86 -15.27 -19.42
C TYR A 549 25.62 -14.37 -19.54
N ASN A 550 24.44 -14.88 -19.93
CA ASN A 550 23.21 -14.08 -20.11
C ASN A 550 22.45 -13.84 -18.80
N TRP A 551 23.11 -13.30 -17.78
CA TRP A 551 22.56 -13.17 -16.43
C TRP A 551 21.70 -11.91 -16.22
N TRP A 552 21.82 -10.88 -17.05
CA TRP A 552 21.17 -9.57 -16.85
C TRP A 552 19.66 -9.66 -16.62
N TRP A 553 18.90 -10.22 -17.58
CA TRP A 553 17.45 -10.39 -17.45
C TRP A 553 17.08 -11.51 -16.48
N ARG A 554 17.89 -12.57 -16.41
CA ARG A 554 17.61 -13.72 -15.55
C ARG A 554 17.68 -13.34 -14.07
N SER A 555 18.63 -12.50 -13.68
CA SER A 555 18.77 -11.98 -12.31
C SER A 555 17.58 -11.13 -11.88
N PHE A 556 17.02 -10.34 -12.80
CA PHE A 556 15.80 -9.57 -12.57
C PHE A 556 14.58 -10.49 -12.42
N PHE A 557 14.39 -11.45 -13.34
CA PHE A 557 13.24 -12.34 -13.29
C PHE A 557 13.27 -13.33 -12.13
N ALA A 558 14.46 -13.74 -11.65
CA ALA A 558 14.61 -14.71 -10.56
C ALA A 558 13.81 -14.33 -9.31
N SER A 559 13.89 -13.08 -8.85
CA SER A 559 13.07 -12.60 -7.74
C SER A 559 11.68 -12.11 -8.18
N SER A 560 11.59 -11.42 -9.34
CA SER A 560 10.33 -10.85 -9.82
C SER A 560 9.26 -11.91 -10.07
N PHE A 561 9.63 -13.14 -10.42
CA PHE A 561 8.66 -14.20 -10.70
C PHE A 561 7.80 -14.57 -9.48
N SER A 562 8.23 -14.20 -8.27
CA SER A 562 7.38 -14.33 -7.08
C SER A 562 6.03 -13.58 -7.22
N SER A 563 5.95 -12.54 -8.05
CA SER A 563 4.69 -11.83 -8.35
C SER A 563 3.65 -12.73 -9.04
N PHE A 564 4.09 -13.72 -9.82
CA PHE A 564 3.19 -14.68 -10.45
C PHE A 564 2.52 -15.58 -9.41
N TYR A 565 3.28 -16.03 -8.40
CA TYR A 565 2.71 -16.80 -7.29
C TYR A 565 1.74 -15.98 -6.45
N ILE A 566 2.01 -14.68 -6.23
CA ILE A 566 1.05 -13.75 -5.60
C ILE A 566 -0.25 -13.67 -6.41
N PHE A 567 -0.15 -13.57 -7.75
CA PHE A 567 -1.32 -13.52 -8.61
C PHE A 567 -2.16 -14.79 -8.52
N LEU A 568 -1.53 -15.97 -8.57
CA LEU A 568 -2.22 -17.25 -8.38
C LEU A 568 -2.86 -17.37 -7.00
N TYR A 569 -2.15 -16.94 -5.95
CA TYR A 569 -2.71 -16.91 -4.60
C TYR A 569 -3.92 -15.99 -4.51
N SER A 570 -3.86 -14.84 -5.17
CA SER A 570 -4.97 -13.87 -5.22
C SER A 570 -6.20 -14.45 -5.96
N MET A 571 -6.02 -15.34 -6.95
CA MET A 571 -7.13 -16.09 -7.56
C MET A 571 -7.78 -17.07 -6.57
N VAL A 572 -6.97 -17.76 -5.77
CA VAL A 572 -7.48 -18.65 -4.71
C VAL A 572 -8.22 -17.83 -3.66
N PHE A 573 -7.66 -16.70 -3.23
CA PHE A 573 -8.30 -15.79 -2.28
C PHE A 573 -9.66 -15.28 -2.80
N PHE A 574 -9.73 -14.90 -4.09
CA PHE A 574 -10.97 -14.47 -4.74
C PHE A 574 -12.07 -15.54 -4.69
N THR A 575 -11.73 -16.81 -4.90
CA THR A 575 -12.72 -17.90 -4.96
C THR A 575 -13.08 -18.49 -3.60
N LYS A 576 -12.21 -18.36 -2.59
CA LYS A 576 -12.37 -18.99 -1.27
C LYS A 576 -12.80 -18.04 -0.16
N GLN A 577 -12.39 -16.77 -0.22
CA GLN A 577 -12.66 -15.80 0.85
C GLN A 577 -13.63 -14.72 0.41
N LEU A 578 -13.56 -14.27 -0.83
CA LEU A 578 -14.42 -13.21 -1.36
C LEU A 578 -15.73 -13.80 -1.91
N SER A 579 -16.85 -13.18 -1.57
CA SER A 579 -18.19 -13.50 -2.09
C SER A 579 -18.62 -12.48 -3.15
N ILE A 580 -17.77 -12.28 -4.15
CA ILE A 580 -18.00 -11.31 -5.23
C ILE A 580 -18.70 -12.02 -6.40
N ASP A 581 -19.98 -11.73 -6.61
CA ASP A 581 -20.79 -12.36 -7.68
C ASP A 581 -20.86 -11.52 -8.97
N HIS A 582 -20.52 -10.23 -8.91
CA HIS A 582 -20.71 -9.29 -10.01
C HIS A 582 -19.43 -9.04 -10.82
N PHE A 583 -19.59 -8.83 -12.13
CA PHE A 583 -18.48 -8.60 -13.07
C PHE A 583 -17.61 -7.37 -12.72
N VAL A 584 -18.22 -6.20 -12.49
CA VAL A 584 -17.47 -4.94 -12.27
C VAL A 584 -16.61 -4.99 -10.99
N PRO A 585 -17.16 -5.41 -9.83
CA PRO A 585 -16.35 -5.76 -8.65
C PRO A 585 -15.19 -6.73 -8.91
N GLY A 586 -15.42 -7.81 -9.67
CA GLY A 586 -14.37 -8.75 -10.06
C GLY A 586 -13.27 -8.08 -10.92
N LEU A 587 -13.67 -7.24 -11.87
CA LEU A 587 -12.73 -6.47 -12.71
C LEU A 587 -11.87 -5.52 -11.87
N ILE A 588 -12.45 -4.85 -10.86
CA ILE A 588 -11.72 -4.02 -9.90
C ILE A 588 -10.70 -4.85 -9.14
N TYR A 589 -11.10 -6.01 -8.62
CA TYR A 589 -10.21 -6.91 -7.90
C TYR A 589 -9.02 -7.34 -8.75
N PHE A 590 -9.26 -7.90 -9.93
CA PHE A 590 -8.19 -8.44 -10.78
C PHE A 590 -7.29 -7.34 -11.34
N THR A 591 -7.85 -6.19 -11.74
CA THR A 591 -7.04 -5.07 -12.27
C THR A 591 -6.11 -4.52 -11.18
N ASN A 592 -6.60 -4.31 -9.96
CA ASN A 592 -5.77 -3.88 -8.83
C ASN A 592 -4.72 -4.95 -8.46
N THR A 593 -5.10 -6.23 -8.48
CA THR A 593 -4.17 -7.33 -8.23
C THR A 593 -3.03 -7.37 -9.25
N VAL A 594 -3.32 -7.18 -10.55
CA VAL A 594 -2.30 -7.07 -11.60
C VAL A 594 -1.37 -5.89 -11.35
N MET A 595 -1.91 -4.72 -10.99
CA MET A 595 -1.10 -3.54 -10.66
C MET A 595 -0.18 -3.81 -9.46
N ILE A 596 -0.69 -4.43 -8.39
CA ILE A 596 0.10 -4.83 -7.22
C ILE A 596 1.23 -5.78 -7.64
N CYS A 597 0.93 -6.80 -8.44
CA CYS A 597 1.91 -7.77 -8.91
C CYS A 597 3.02 -7.12 -9.76
N ILE A 598 2.69 -6.14 -10.61
CA ILE A 598 3.67 -5.41 -11.43
C ILE A 598 4.60 -4.60 -10.52
N VAL A 599 4.05 -3.80 -9.60
CA VAL A 599 4.85 -2.96 -8.69
C VAL A 599 5.75 -3.83 -7.81
N TYR A 600 5.21 -4.93 -7.26
CA TYR A 600 5.96 -5.88 -6.46
C TYR A 600 7.06 -6.60 -7.26
N GLY A 601 6.77 -7.01 -8.50
CA GLY A 601 7.75 -7.63 -9.40
C GLY A 601 8.91 -6.69 -9.74
N LEU A 602 8.60 -5.42 -10.00
CA LEU A 602 9.61 -4.38 -10.24
C LEU A 602 10.52 -4.16 -9.01
N LEU A 603 9.93 -4.11 -7.81
CA LEU A 603 10.67 -3.93 -6.55
C LEU A 603 11.62 -5.11 -6.29
N THR A 604 11.08 -6.33 -6.32
CA THR A 604 11.84 -7.55 -6.02
C THR A 604 12.88 -7.86 -7.10
N GLY A 605 12.52 -7.74 -8.38
CA GLY A 605 13.43 -7.96 -9.49
C GLY A 605 14.57 -6.95 -9.55
N THR A 606 14.31 -5.68 -9.22
CA THR A 606 15.36 -4.65 -9.18
C THR A 606 16.32 -4.87 -8.01
N THR A 607 15.79 -5.29 -6.85
CA THR A 607 16.61 -5.68 -5.70
C THR A 607 17.55 -6.82 -6.07
N GLY A 608 17.02 -7.88 -6.70
CA GLY A 608 17.79 -9.03 -7.17
C GLY A 608 18.82 -8.67 -8.25
N PHE A 609 18.48 -7.78 -9.18
CA PHE A 609 19.43 -7.30 -10.19
C PHE A 609 20.59 -6.52 -9.58
N ILE A 610 20.31 -5.59 -8.66
CA ILE A 610 21.34 -4.75 -8.02
C ILE A 610 22.34 -5.62 -7.25
N SER A 611 21.85 -6.63 -6.51
CA SER A 611 22.72 -7.55 -5.77
C SER A 611 23.55 -8.42 -6.70
N SER A 612 22.95 -9.02 -7.74
CA SER A 612 23.69 -9.81 -8.73
C SER A 612 24.74 -8.98 -9.47
N TYR A 613 24.41 -7.73 -9.85
CA TYR A 613 25.35 -6.82 -10.50
C TYR A 613 26.54 -6.50 -9.58
N TRP A 614 26.29 -6.26 -8.30
CA TRP A 614 27.35 -6.05 -7.31
C TRP A 614 28.20 -7.31 -7.10
N PHE A 615 27.56 -8.47 -6.94
CA PHE A 615 28.20 -9.77 -6.75
C PHE A 615 29.13 -10.10 -7.92
N ILE A 616 28.65 -10.01 -9.16
CA ILE A 616 29.43 -10.29 -10.37
C ILE A 616 30.64 -9.36 -10.45
N ARG A 617 30.46 -8.06 -10.24
CA ARG A 617 31.59 -7.12 -10.27
C ARG A 617 32.62 -7.47 -9.20
N ARG A 618 32.18 -7.91 -8.02
CA ARG A 618 33.08 -8.27 -6.92
C ARG A 618 33.86 -9.55 -7.24
N ILE A 619 33.20 -10.62 -7.69
CA ILE A 619 33.89 -11.89 -8.01
C ILE A 619 34.90 -11.72 -9.15
N TYR A 620 34.55 -11.04 -10.25
CA TYR A 620 35.46 -10.86 -11.38
C TYR A 620 36.52 -9.79 -11.13
N SER A 621 36.34 -8.89 -10.15
CA SER A 621 37.43 -8.00 -9.71
C SER A 621 38.49 -8.70 -8.85
N ALA A 622 38.13 -9.85 -8.25
CA ALA A 622 39.05 -10.64 -7.44
C ALA A 622 39.87 -11.61 -8.29
N VAL A 623 39.38 -11.97 -9.48
CA VAL A 623 40.15 -12.77 -10.45
C VAL A 623 41.26 -11.89 -11.03
N LYS A 624 42.52 -12.19 -10.70
CA LYS A 624 43.65 -11.64 -11.42
C LYS A 624 43.69 -12.30 -12.80
N ILE A 625 43.58 -11.48 -13.84
CA ILE A 625 43.74 -11.90 -15.22
C ILE A 625 45.00 -11.15 -15.65
N ASP A 626 46.12 -11.88 -15.77
CA ASP A 626 47.38 -11.32 -16.25
C ASP A 626 47.30 -10.93 -17.73
#